data_AF-A0A3N2RE64-F1
#
_entry.id   AF-A0A3N2RE64-F1
#
_cell.length_a   1.000
_cell.length_b   1.000
_cell.length_c   1.000
_cell.angle_alpha   90.00
_cell.angle_beta   90.00
_cell.angle_gamma   90.00
#
_symmetry.space_group_name_H-M   'P 1'
#
loop_
_entity.id
_entity.type
_entity.pdbx_description
1 polymer ?
#
loop_
_entity_poly.entity_id
_entity_poly.type
_entity_poly.pdbx_seq_one_letter_code
_entity_poly.pdbx_strand_id
1 'polypeptide(L)'
;MPYEYQNDVNPKKIQKLADPEQAQAVLQTISTLAGMTEPVDGDQVNQWLGLLADAPIVAQKVKSSHDMIEIYPGGKREPDRIFMTVDDGKATIVAVGTASH
;
A
#
# COMPACT_ATOMS: atom_id res chain seq x y z
N MET A 1 -12.32 16.04 2.59
CA MET A 1 -11.76 15.72 1.26
C MET A 1 -11.17 14.32 1.36
N PRO A 2 -11.40 13.44 0.36
CA PRO A 2 -10.81 12.11 0.37
C PRO A 2 -9.28 12.13 0.33
N TYR A 3 -8.65 11.00 0.62
CA TYR A 3 -7.21 10.83 0.48
C TYR A 3 -6.74 11.15 -0.95
N GLU A 4 -5.59 11.83 -1.06
CA GLU A 4 -4.85 11.95 -2.32
C GLU A 4 -4.03 10.67 -2.54
N TYR A 5 -4.27 9.97 -3.64
CA TYR A 5 -3.48 8.81 -4.03
C TYR A 5 -2.34 9.22 -4.96
N GLN A 6 -1.12 8.81 -4.62
CA GLN A 6 0.07 9.04 -5.43
C GLN A 6 0.85 7.74 -5.62
N ASN A 7 1.40 7.52 -6.81
CA ASN A 7 2.26 6.38 -7.11
C ASN A 7 3.59 6.85 -7.68
N ASP A 8 4.62 6.88 -6.84
CA ASP A 8 5.97 7.33 -7.20
C ASP A 8 6.85 6.22 -7.78
N VAL A 9 6.30 5.02 -7.91
CA VAL A 9 7.03 3.88 -8.43
C VAL A 9 6.99 3.88 -9.95
N ASN A 10 8.18 3.79 -10.55
CA ASN A 10 8.29 3.58 -11.99
C ASN A 10 7.55 2.28 -12.40
N PRO A 11 6.63 2.32 -13.38
CA PRO A 11 5.89 1.14 -13.84
C PRO A 11 6.77 -0.05 -14.22
N LYS A 12 8.00 0.19 -14.70
CA LYS A 12 8.98 -0.87 -15.03
C LYS A 12 9.43 -1.68 -13.80
N LYS A 13 9.32 -1.15 -12.59
CA LYS A 13 9.63 -1.90 -11.35
C LYS A 13 8.49 -2.86 -10.99
N ILE A 14 7.24 -2.45 -11.20
CA ILE A 14 6.06 -3.31 -10.99
C ILE A 14 6.12 -4.52 -11.92
N GLN A 15 6.51 -4.31 -13.18
CA GLN A 15 6.67 -5.38 -14.17
C GLN A 15 7.82 -6.38 -13.87
N LYS A 16 8.64 -6.11 -12.85
CA LYS A 16 9.74 -7.00 -12.41
C LYS A 16 9.39 -7.81 -11.16
N LEU A 17 8.19 -7.63 -10.62
CA LEU A 17 7.69 -8.44 -9.51
C LEU A 17 7.42 -9.88 -9.95
N ALA A 18 7.27 -10.78 -8.99
CA ALA A 18 6.95 -12.17 -9.27
C ALA A 18 5.54 -12.31 -9.88
N ASP A 19 4.57 -11.54 -9.37
CA ASP A 19 3.21 -11.41 -9.91
C ASP A 19 2.84 -9.92 -10.12
N PRO A 20 3.21 -9.35 -11.28
CA PRO A 20 2.89 -7.96 -11.60
C PRO A 20 1.39 -7.69 -11.71
N GLU A 21 0.58 -8.67 -12.14
CA GLU A 21 -0.87 -8.50 -12.31
C GLU A 21 -1.55 -8.36 -10.95
N GLN A 22 -1.18 -9.21 -10.00
CA GLN A 22 -1.69 -9.13 -8.63
C GLN A 22 -1.25 -7.83 -7.95
N ALA A 23 0.00 -7.41 -8.12
CA ALA A 23 0.48 -6.13 -7.60
C ALA A 23 -0.31 -4.95 -8.18
N GLN A 24 -0.62 -4.95 -9.47
CA GLN A 24 -1.44 -3.92 -10.11
C GLN A 24 -2.88 -3.91 -9.59
N ALA A 25 -3.48 -5.08 -9.38
CA ALA A 25 -4.82 -5.18 -8.81
C ALA A 25 -4.88 -4.53 -7.41
N VAL A 26 -3.88 -4.80 -6.56
CA VAL A 26 -3.78 -4.17 -5.23
C VAL A 26 -3.60 -2.67 -5.31
N LEU A 27 -2.74 -2.16 -6.22
CA LEU A 27 -2.56 -0.72 -6.42
C LEU A 27 -3.86 -0.04 -6.88
N GLN A 28 -4.64 -0.70 -7.74
CA GLN A 28 -5.93 -0.21 -8.17
C GLN A 28 -6.93 -0.16 -6.99
N THR A 29 -6.96 -1.20 -6.14
CA THR A 29 -7.78 -1.20 -4.93
C THR A 29 -7.39 -0.08 -3.98
N ILE A 30 -6.10 0.16 -3.74
CA ILE A 30 -5.62 1.26 -2.89
C ILE A 30 -6.08 2.62 -3.44
N SER A 31 -5.93 2.84 -4.74
CA SER A 31 -6.40 4.07 -5.41
C SER A 31 -7.90 4.28 -5.21
N THR A 32 -8.70 3.23 -5.36
CA THR A 32 -10.15 3.28 -5.10
C THR A 32 -10.47 3.59 -3.64
N LEU A 33 -9.80 2.93 -2.68
CA LEU A 33 -9.99 3.19 -1.25
C LEU A 33 -9.65 4.62 -0.88
N ALA A 34 -8.56 5.18 -1.42
CA ALA A 34 -8.17 6.57 -1.20
C ALA A 34 -9.27 7.54 -1.65
N GLY A 35 -9.82 7.34 -2.86
CA GLY A 35 -10.89 8.18 -3.40
C GLY A 35 -12.23 8.07 -2.66
N MET A 36 -12.41 7.05 -1.82
CA MET A 36 -13.64 6.81 -1.06
C MET A 36 -13.54 7.16 0.42
N THR A 37 -12.34 7.47 0.92
CA THR A 37 -12.08 7.57 2.36
C THR A 37 -11.60 8.97 2.70
N GLU A 38 -12.24 9.61 3.68
CA GLU A 38 -11.73 10.84 4.28
C GLU A 38 -10.69 10.52 5.39
N PRO A 39 -9.55 11.23 5.42
CA PRO A 39 -8.52 11.05 6.44
C PRO A 39 -9.05 11.39 7.84
N VAL A 40 -8.63 10.60 8.83
CA VAL A 40 -8.84 10.95 10.24
C VAL A 40 -7.75 11.91 10.73
N ASP A 41 -8.10 12.80 11.66
CA ASP A 41 -7.16 13.71 12.35
C ASP A 41 -6.19 12.98 13.30
N GLY A 42 -6.29 11.65 13.40
CA GLY A 42 -5.50 10.79 14.28
C GLY A 42 -4.63 9.80 13.52
N ASP A 43 -4.66 8.53 13.94
CA ASP A 43 -3.79 7.50 13.38
C ASP A 43 -4.29 7.00 12.01
N GLN A 44 -3.87 7.72 10.97
CA GLN A 44 -4.16 7.41 9.57
C GLN A 44 -3.56 6.06 9.14
N VAL A 45 -2.44 5.63 9.72
CA VAL A 45 -1.87 4.30 9.44
C VAL A 45 -2.81 3.20 9.89
N ASN A 46 -3.36 3.30 11.10
CA ASN A 46 -4.32 2.33 11.60
C ASN A 46 -5.65 2.37 10.82
N GLN A 47 -6.10 3.55 10.36
CA GLN A 47 -7.23 3.64 9.44
C GLN A 47 -6.96 2.83 8.17
N TRP A 48 -5.80 3.03 7.53
CA TRP A 48 -5.43 2.30 6.31
C TRP A 48 -5.23 0.81 6.52
N LEU A 49 -4.67 0.37 7.64
CA LEU A 49 -4.58 -1.05 7.97
C LEU A 49 -5.98 -1.69 8.09
N GLY A 50 -6.95 -0.97 8.65
CA GLY A 50 -8.35 -1.41 8.66
C GLY A 50 -8.94 -1.53 7.27
N LEU A 51 -8.80 -0.49 6.43
CA LEU A 51 -9.31 -0.48 5.05
C LEU A 51 -8.72 -1.62 4.19
N LEU A 52 -7.42 -1.89 4.35
CA LEU A 52 -6.75 -2.98 3.63
C LEU A 52 -7.24 -4.35 4.11
N ALA A 53 -7.47 -4.52 5.41
CA ALA A 53 -8.02 -5.75 5.97
C ALA A 53 -9.46 -6.02 5.49
N ASP A 54 -10.29 -4.98 5.39
CA ASP A 54 -11.66 -5.07 4.84
C ASP A 54 -11.67 -5.41 3.35
N ALA A 55 -10.59 -5.08 2.62
CA ALA A 55 -10.37 -5.37 1.20
C ALA A 55 -9.58 -6.69 0.97
N PRO A 56 -9.71 -7.69 1.85
CA PRO A 56 -8.79 -8.82 2.06
C PRO A 56 -7.30 -8.68 1.69
N ILE A 57 -6.71 -7.48 1.78
CA ILE A 57 -5.30 -7.24 1.47
C ILE A 57 -4.46 -7.37 2.74
N VAL A 58 -3.45 -8.24 2.70
CA VAL A 58 -2.55 -8.42 3.83
C VAL A 58 -1.53 -7.28 3.88
N ALA A 59 -1.45 -6.59 5.02
CA ALA A 59 -0.54 -5.47 5.23
C ALA A 59 -0.08 -5.41 6.70
N GLN A 60 1.00 -4.69 6.95
CA GLN A 60 1.46 -4.37 8.31
C GLN A 60 2.17 -3.02 8.37
N LYS A 61 2.13 -2.36 9.54
CA LYS A 61 2.98 -1.19 9.80
C LYS A 61 4.45 -1.60 9.86
N VAL A 62 5.31 -0.82 9.20
CA VAL A 62 6.76 -0.98 9.32
C VAL A 62 7.21 -0.42 10.67
N LYS A 63 7.74 -1.27 11.55
CA LYS A 63 8.06 -0.92 12.95
C LYS A 63 8.98 0.30 13.10
N SER A 64 9.91 0.49 12.17
CA SER A 64 10.89 1.58 12.20
C SER A 64 10.40 2.88 11.57
N SER A 65 9.15 2.95 11.11
CA SER A 65 8.56 4.13 10.47
C SER A 65 7.27 4.56 11.19
N HIS A 66 7.01 5.86 11.14
CA HIS A 66 5.82 6.46 11.72
C HIS A 66 4.56 6.20 10.87
N ASP A 67 4.73 6.22 9.55
CA ASP A 67 3.70 6.41 8.51
C ASP A 67 3.70 5.31 7.44
N MET A 68 4.66 4.38 7.47
CA MET A 68 4.84 3.39 6.41
C MET A 68 4.11 2.07 6.68
N ILE A 69 3.45 1.58 5.63
CA ILE A 69 2.77 0.31 5.55
C ILE A 69 3.48 -0.55 4.50
N GLU A 70 3.82 -1.78 4.89
CA GLU A 70 4.26 -2.83 3.99
C GLU A 70 3.04 -3.70 3.63
N ILE A 71 2.78 -3.80 2.34
CA ILE A 71 1.64 -4.49 1.75
C ILE A 71 2.15 -5.72 1.00
N TYR A 72 1.40 -6.81 1.10
CA TYR A 72 1.74 -8.13 0.57
C TYR A 72 0.70 -8.53 -0.47
N PRO A 73 0.91 -8.25 -1.78
CA PRO A 73 -0.10 -8.46 -2.80
C PRO A 73 -0.58 -9.91 -2.89
N GLY A 74 0.34 -10.87 -2.81
CA GLY A 74 0.06 -12.30 -2.75
C GLY A 74 -0.05 -12.90 -1.35
N GLY A 75 0.02 -12.06 -0.31
CA GLY A 75 0.07 -12.49 1.08
C GLY A 75 1.49 -12.71 1.61
N LYS A 76 1.61 -12.96 2.94
CA LYS A 76 2.89 -12.91 3.67
C LYS A 76 3.98 -13.88 3.20
N ARG A 77 3.58 -14.99 2.57
CA ARG A 77 4.51 -16.02 2.09
C ARG A 77 5.06 -15.74 0.70
N GLU A 78 4.40 -14.89 -0.06
CA GLU A 78 4.84 -14.51 -1.40
C GLU A 78 5.99 -13.51 -1.31
N PRO A 79 6.83 -13.37 -2.36
CA PRO A 79 7.99 -12.49 -2.32
C PRO A 79 7.62 -11.02 -2.51
N ASP A 80 6.53 -10.69 -3.20
CA ASP A 80 6.25 -9.31 -3.61
C ASP A 80 5.85 -8.41 -2.44
N ARG A 81 6.39 -7.20 -2.44
CA ARG A 81 6.15 -6.15 -1.44
C ARG A 81 5.82 -4.84 -2.13
N ILE A 82 4.82 -4.16 -1.60
CA ILE A 82 4.50 -2.76 -1.92
C ILE A 82 4.67 -1.95 -0.63
N PHE A 83 5.37 -0.83 -0.70
CA PHE A 83 5.55 0.09 0.42
C PHE A 83 4.75 1.36 0.15
N MET A 84 3.91 1.71 1.11
CA MET A 84 3.05 2.89 1.07
C MET A 84 3.32 3.75 2.30
N THR A 85 3.42 5.05 2.13
CA THR A 85 3.40 6.01 3.25
C THR A 85 2.02 6.66 3.33
N VAL A 86 1.54 6.88 4.54
CA VAL A 86 0.26 7.55 4.79
C VAL A 86 0.47 8.67 5.80
N ASP A 87 0.32 9.91 5.35
CA ASP A 87 0.43 11.10 6.18
C ASP A 87 -0.33 12.27 5.55
N ASP A 88 -0.83 13.18 6.39
CA ASP A 88 -1.50 14.43 5.97
C ASP A 88 -2.56 14.24 4.87
N GLY A 89 -3.35 13.16 4.97
CA GLY A 89 -4.39 12.86 4.00
C GLY A 89 -3.87 12.41 2.62
N LYS A 90 -2.63 11.94 2.56
CA LYS A 90 -2.01 11.37 1.35
C LYS A 90 -1.68 9.91 1.56
N ALA A 91 -1.91 9.11 0.52
CA ALA A 91 -1.50 7.71 0.44
C ALA A 91 -0.56 7.56 -0.76
N THR A 92 0.74 7.44 -0.49
CA THR A 92 1.79 7.46 -1.51
C THR A 92 2.49 6.11 -1.60
N ILE A 93 2.50 5.49 -2.77
CA ILE A 93 3.28 4.30 -3.05
C ILE A 93 4.73 4.71 -3.32
N VAL A 94 5.63 4.38 -2.39
CA VAL A 94 7.03 4.85 -2.40
C VAL A 94 8.00 3.82 -2.96
N ALA A 95 7.67 2.52 -2.85
CA ALA A 95 8.53 1.46 -3.38
C ALA A 95 7.73 0.18 -3.68
N VAL A 96 8.28 -0.63 -4.59
CA VAL A 96 7.93 -2.04 -4.77
C VAL A 96 9.21 -2.86 -4.87
N GLY A 97 9.14 -4.12 -4.47
CA GLY A 97 10.26 -5.05 -4.59
C GLY A 97 9.88 -6.47 -4.21
N THR A 98 10.85 -7.37 -4.34
CA THR A 98 10.75 -8.74 -3.85
C THR A 98 11.53 -8.88 -2.55
N ALA A 99 10.99 -9.62 -1.59
CA ALA A 99 11.72 -10.04 -0.40
C ALA A 99 12.96 -10.80 -0.85
N SER A 100 14.13 -10.20 -0.64
CA SER A 100 15.40 -10.84 -0.94
C SER A 100 15.69 -11.84 0.18
N HIS A 101 15.71 -13.12 -0.16
CA HIS A 101 16.28 -14.16 0.69
C HIS A 101 17.81 -14.10 0.65
#